data_AF-A0A920NTA1-F1
#
_entry.id   AF-A0A920NTA1-F1
#
_cell.length_a   1.000
_cell.length_b   1.000
_cell.length_c   1.000
_cell.angle_alpha   90.00
_cell.angle_beta   90.00
_cell.angle_gamma   90.00
#
_symmetry.space_group_name_H-M   'P 1'
#
loop_
_entity.id
_entity.type
_entity.pdbx_description
1 polymer ?
#
loop_
_entity_poly.entity_id
_entity_poly.type
_entity_poly.pdbx_seq_one_letter_code
_entity_poly.pdbx_strand_id
1 'polypeptide(L)'
;MRNEPLVEITQIKGTSETHPRLSPKDEWAGFEILNTRKGKTNFFSNPHGSYVREALMNGLALQKENRGNPFRMGFIGSSDNHNSSGSYEEDNYFGTTPLTSSPLSRGSLPFDADYLEGSASTSQLRGSEIIIDQYLPGSARTAQFGASGLAGVWAEENTRESIFNALRRKETFGTSGNRIKVRFFGGFTLKDVDLNSDDLVKKAYEKGVPMGADLISEGNESPHFIVWAQRDSYGAPLQRLQVIKGWYDHGPDKETKEKVYDVACSDGLKVDPKTHRCPENNAKVNLKDCSISNNGASELKTIWTDPDFEKGVESFYYVRVLENPTCRWTTWDAIRSGAPVRPGLQVTIQERAWSSPIWYKINNN
;
A
#
# COMPACT_ATOMS: atom_id res chain seq x y z
N MET A 1 1.73 -23.31 8.12
CA MET A 1 2.08 -22.97 6.73
C MET A 1 3.50 -23.46 6.48
N ARG A 2 3.76 -24.30 5.45
CA ARG A 2 5.13 -24.73 5.11
C ARG A 2 5.86 -23.72 4.19
N ASN A 3 5.09 -22.88 3.51
CA ASN A 3 5.57 -21.89 2.54
C ASN A 3 5.77 -20.51 3.18
N GLU A 4 6.38 -19.61 2.42
CA GLU A 4 6.62 -18.21 2.77
C GLU A 4 5.33 -17.54 3.29
N PRO A 5 5.30 -17.07 4.56
CA PRO A 5 4.11 -16.46 5.15
C PRO A 5 3.86 -15.00 4.72
N LEU A 6 4.82 -14.35 4.06
CA LEU A 6 4.74 -12.94 3.71
C LEU A 6 4.70 -12.72 2.19
N VAL A 7 4.09 -11.63 1.78
CA VAL A 7 4.08 -11.17 0.39
C VAL A 7 4.45 -9.70 0.33
N GLU A 8 5.25 -9.38 -0.68
CA GLU A 8 5.58 -8.00 -1.03
C GLU A 8 4.35 -7.33 -1.66
N ILE A 9 3.77 -6.39 -0.91
CA ILE A 9 2.61 -5.61 -1.38
C ILE A 9 3.02 -4.40 -2.21
N THR A 10 4.26 -3.93 -2.04
CA THR A 10 4.81 -2.78 -2.78
C THR A 10 6.32 -2.88 -2.93
N GLN A 11 6.79 -2.40 -4.07
CA GLN A 11 8.20 -2.32 -4.42
C GLN A 11 8.42 -1.21 -5.45
N ILE A 12 9.67 -0.79 -5.71
CA ILE A 12 9.94 0.21 -6.77
C ILE A 12 9.35 -0.17 -8.14
N LYS A 13 9.20 -1.48 -8.46
CA LYS A 13 8.62 -1.96 -9.73
C LYS A 13 7.10 -2.14 -9.64
N GLY A 14 6.48 -1.44 -8.70
CA GLY A 14 5.05 -1.24 -8.61
C GLY A 14 4.43 -1.80 -7.34
N THR A 15 3.16 -1.47 -7.15
CA THR A 15 2.35 -1.92 -6.01
C THR A 15 1.39 -3.02 -6.43
N SER A 16 1.29 -4.06 -5.60
CA SER A 16 0.49 -5.27 -5.83
C SER A 16 -0.74 -5.36 -4.92
N GLU A 17 -1.10 -4.30 -4.18
CA GLU A 17 -2.33 -4.26 -3.36
C GLU A 17 -3.57 -4.67 -4.17
N THR A 18 -3.92 -3.86 -5.17
CA THR A 18 -5.05 -4.09 -6.09
C THR A 18 -4.84 -3.30 -7.39
N HIS A 19 -5.79 -3.38 -8.32
CA HIS A 19 -5.81 -2.70 -9.59
C HIS A 19 -7.20 -2.10 -9.87
N PRO A 20 -7.36 -0.96 -10.57
CA PRO A 20 -8.68 -0.36 -10.83
C PRO A 20 -9.64 -1.28 -11.60
N ARG A 21 -9.12 -2.21 -12.39
CA ARG A 21 -9.94 -3.24 -13.09
C ARG A 21 -10.46 -4.34 -12.17
N LEU A 22 -9.81 -4.58 -11.04
CA LEU A 22 -10.20 -5.59 -10.04
C LEU A 22 -11.07 -4.94 -8.94
N SER A 23 -10.72 -3.72 -8.55
CA SER A 23 -11.38 -2.94 -7.50
C SER A 23 -11.90 -1.61 -8.04
N PRO A 24 -12.89 -1.60 -8.96
CA PRO A 24 -13.36 -0.36 -9.61
C PRO A 24 -14.06 0.63 -8.66
N LYS A 25 -14.42 0.18 -7.45
CA LYS A 25 -15.04 1.01 -6.40
C LYS A 25 -14.01 1.56 -5.39
N ASP A 26 -12.73 1.25 -5.57
CA ASP A 26 -11.64 1.77 -4.75
C ASP A 26 -10.89 2.84 -5.54
N GLU A 27 -11.10 4.10 -5.13
CA GLU A 27 -10.55 5.30 -5.76
C GLU A 27 -9.02 5.34 -5.71
N TRP A 28 -8.39 4.54 -4.83
CA TRP A 28 -6.94 4.49 -4.63
C TRP A 28 -6.29 3.23 -5.23
N ALA A 29 -7.04 2.43 -5.98
CA ALA A 29 -6.57 1.17 -6.57
C ALA A 29 -5.48 1.35 -7.65
N GLY A 30 -5.24 2.58 -8.13
CA GLY A 30 -4.29 2.89 -9.21
C GLY A 30 -2.90 3.31 -8.76
N PHE A 31 -2.49 3.02 -7.52
CA PHE A 31 -1.24 3.52 -6.95
C PHE A 31 0.00 2.80 -7.51
N GLU A 32 0.94 3.58 -8.06
CA GLU A 32 2.25 3.13 -8.59
C GLU A 32 2.15 1.77 -9.34
N ILE A 33 1.22 1.68 -10.31
CA ILE A 33 1.02 0.46 -11.10
C ILE A 33 2.06 0.38 -12.23
N LEU A 34 2.81 -0.72 -12.25
CA LEU A 34 3.67 -1.05 -13.39
C LEU A 34 2.91 -1.90 -14.41
N ASN A 35 2.50 -1.27 -15.50
CA ASN A 35 1.63 -1.88 -16.50
C ASN A 35 2.29 -2.94 -17.39
N THR A 36 3.59 -3.19 -17.26
CA THR A 36 4.36 -4.08 -18.14
C THR A 36 5.03 -5.23 -17.39
N ARG A 37 5.18 -6.38 -18.04
CA ARG A 37 5.82 -7.57 -17.43
C ARG A 37 7.34 -7.47 -17.47
N LYS A 38 8.01 -7.96 -16.42
CA LYS A 38 9.47 -8.13 -16.41
C LYS A 38 9.88 -9.09 -17.54
N GLY A 39 10.86 -8.70 -18.36
CA GLY A 39 11.38 -9.50 -19.48
C GLY A 39 10.52 -9.49 -20.75
N LYS A 40 9.29 -8.95 -20.72
CA LYS A 40 8.42 -8.73 -21.88
C LYS A 40 7.68 -7.42 -21.72
N THR A 41 8.41 -6.33 -21.94
CA THR A 41 7.90 -4.98 -21.70
C THR A 41 6.82 -4.58 -22.70
N ASN A 42 6.83 -5.15 -23.91
CA ASN A 42 5.95 -4.78 -25.04
C ASN A 42 4.51 -5.31 -24.89
N PHE A 43 4.20 -5.95 -23.75
CA PHE A 43 2.89 -6.48 -23.44
C PHE A 43 2.41 -5.93 -22.11
N PHE A 44 1.15 -5.53 -22.08
CA PHE A 44 0.47 -5.18 -20.84
C PHE A 44 0.40 -6.39 -19.89
N SER A 45 0.59 -6.13 -18.60
CA SER A 45 0.35 -7.11 -17.54
C SER A 45 -1.13 -7.49 -17.49
N ASN A 46 -1.43 -8.74 -17.10
CA ASN A 46 -2.80 -9.18 -16.86
C ASN A 46 -3.11 -8.96 -15.37
N PRO A 47 -4.09 -8.13 -15.00
CA PRO A 47 -4.38 -7.92 -13.59
C PRO A 47 -4.80 -9.18 -12.84
N HIS A 48 -5.63 -10.04 -13.46
CA HIS A 48 -6.10 -11.25 -12.80
C HIS A 48 -4.94 -12.19 -12.44
N GLY A 49 -4.88 -12.59 -11.18
CA GLY A 49 -3.84 -13.42 -10.59
C GLY A 49 -2.55 -12.68 -10.22
N SER A 50 -2.51 -11.35 -10.34
CA SER A 50 -1.29 -10.55 -10.12
C SER A 50 -1.34 -9.65 -8.88
N TYR A 51 -2.48 -9.56 -8.19
CA TYR A 51 -2.68 -8.65 -7.05
C TYR A 51 -3.08 -9.39 -5.78
N VAL A 52 -2.53 -8.93 -4.65
CA VAL A 52 -2.62 -9.59 -3.36
C VAL A 52 -4.05 -9.59 -2.84
N ARG A 53 -4.79 -8.48 -2.98
CA ARG A 53 -6.19 -8.41 -2.53
C ARG A 53 -7.08 -9.46 -3.22
N GLU A 54 -6.91 -9.64 -4.53
CA GLU A 54 -7.59 -10.69 -5.29
C GLU A 54 -7.15 -12.08 -4.81
N ALA A 55 -5.85 -12.29 -4.52
CA ALA A 55 -5.38 -13.54 -3.95
C ALA A 55 -6.02 -13.86 -2.58
N LEU A 56 -6.17 -12.86 -1.70
CA LEU A 56 -6.85 -13.04 -0.41
C LEU A 56 -8.32 -13.46 -0.60
N MET A 57 -9.03 -12.80 -1.52
CA MET A 57 -10.41 -13.15 -1.88
C MET A 57 -10.51 -14.56 -2.44
N ASN A 58 -9.65 -14.93 -3.39
CA ASN A 58 -9.57 -16.28 -3.93
C ASN A 58 -9.30 -17.31 -2.83
N GLY A 59 -8.50 -16.95 -1.81
CA GLY A 59 -8.27 -17.76 -0.63
C GLY A 59 -9.55 -18.07 0.16
N LEU A 60 -10.43 -17.08 0.34
CA LEU A 60 -11.75 -17.29 0.97
C LEU A 60 -12.64 -18.21 0.13
N ALA A 61 -12.69 -18.01 -1.19
CA ALA A 61 -13.46 -18.86 -2.09
C ALA A 61 -12.99 -20.33 -2.04
N LEU A 62 -11.68 -20.56 -2.14
CA LEU A 62 -11.11 -21.91 -2.01
C LEU A 62 -11.40 -22.54 -0.65
N GLN A 63 -11.38 -21.75 0.43
CA GLN A 63 -11.74 -22.23 1.76
C GLN A 63 -13.20 -22.68 1.81
N LYS A 64 -14.11 -21.91 1.22
CA LYS A 64 -15.53 -22.26 1.14
C LYS A 64 -15.77 -23.56 0.37
N GLU A 65 -14.96 -23.82 -0.66
CA GLU A 65 -14.96 -25.05 -1.44
C GLU A 65 -14.28 -26.24 -0.72
N ASN A 66 -13.87 -26.10 0.54
CA ASN A 66 -13.09 -27.09 1.30
C ASN A 66 -11.75 -27.48 0.65
N ARG A 67 -11.14 -26.56 -0.11
CA ARG A 67 -9.83 -26.75 -0.76
C ARG A 67 -8.68 -26.12 0.05
N GLY A 68 -9.00 -25.55 1.21
CA GLY A 68 -8.07 -24.80 2.05
C GLY A 68 -7.81 -23.38 1.52
N ASN A 69 -7.04 -22.61 2.28
CA ASN A 69 -6.70 -21.22 1.94
C ASN A 69 -5.17 -21.05 1.89
N PRO A 70 -4.55 -21.10 0.70
CA PRO A 70 -3.11 -20.92 0.56
C PRO A 70 -2.66 -19.46 0.62
N PHE A 71 -3.60 -18.50 0.56
CA PHE A 71 -3.31 -17.07 0.43
C PHE A 71 -3.42 -16.31 1.77
N ARG A 72 -3.19 -17.00 2.89
CA ARG A 72 -3.17 -16.38 4.23
C ARG A 72 -1.86 -15.66 4.53
N MET A 73 -1.49 -14.73 3.65
CA MET A 73 -0.21 -14.04 3.67
C MET A 73 -0.26 -12.76 4.52
N GLY A 74 0.89 -12.38 5.06
CA GLY A 74 1.13 -11.08 5.68
C GLY A 74 1.79 -10.14 4.70
N PHE A 75 1.76 -8.84 4.97
CA PHE A 75 2.27 -7.83 4.05
C PHE A 75 3.61 -7.27 4.52
N ILE A 76 4.49 -7.05 3.55
CA ILE A 76 5.71 -6.25 3.68
C ILE A 76 5.87 -5.37 2.43
N GLY A 77 6.66 -4.30 2.53
CA GLY A 77 7.20 -3.59 1.38
C GLY A 77 8.67 -3.92 1.21
N SER A 78 9.21 -3.74 0.01
CA SER A 78 10.65 -3.90 -0.24
C SER A 78 11.18 -2.86 -1.20
N SER A 79 12.43 -2.45 -1.05
CA SER A 79 13.04 -1.51 -1.98
C SER A 79 13.51 -2.17 -3.27
N ASP A 80 14.13 -3.35 -3.20
CA ASP A 80 14.72 -4.04 -4.36
C ASP A 80 15.57 -3.07 -5.22
N ASN A 81 16.41 -2.31 -4.50
CA ASN A 81 17.47 -1.46 -5.06
C ASN A 81 18.73 -2.29 -5.33
N HIS A 82 19.35 -2.07 -6.49
CA HIS A 82 20.52 -2.81 -7.00
C HIS A 82 21.78 -1.92 -7.04
N ASN A 83 21.83 -0.91 -6.18
CA ASN A 83 22.93 0.05 -6.04
C ASN A 83 23.43 0.15 -4.59
N SER A 84 23.14 -0.87 -3.76
CA SER A 84 23.54 -0.94 -2.35
C SER A 84 23.09 0.27 -1.51
N SER A 85 21.98 0.91 -1.91
CA SER A 85 21.47 2.14 -1.30
C SER A 85 19.96 2.09 -1.07
N GLY A 86 19.43 3.10 -0.37
CA GLY A 86 18.02 3.25 -0.03
C GLY A 86 17.34 4.44 -0.71
N SER A 87 17.13 4.38 -2.03
CA SER A 87 16.41 5.43 -2.79
C SER A 87 14.88 5.29 -2.67
N TYR A 88 14.35 5.39 -1.44
CA TYR A 88 12.92 5.27 -1.11
C TYR A 88 12.28 6.60 -0.65
N GLU A 89 13.00 7.70 -0.76
CA GLU A 89 12.53 9.04 -0.40
C GLU A 89 12.31 9.81 -1.70
N GLU A 90 11.10 10.36 -1.90
CA GLU A 90 10.71 11.01 -3.16
C GLU A 90 11.54 12.28 -3.44
N ASP A 91 11.89 13.04 -2.40
CA ASP A 91 12.80 14.18 -2.53
C ASP A 91 14.25 13.71 -2.70
N ASN A 92 14.69 12.60 -2.12
CA ASN A 92 16.06 12.12 -2.28
C ASN A 92 16.17 10.89 -3.22
N TYR A 93 15.35 10.83 -4.26
CA TYR A 93 15.38 9.72 -5.21
C TYR A 93 16.51 9.90 -6.23
N PHE A 94 17.40 8.91 -6.31
CA PHE A 94 18.52 8.90 -7.25
C PHE A 94 18.58 7.63 -8.11
N GLY A 95 17.47 6.88 -8.16
CA GLY A 95 17.33 5.67 -8.96
C GLY A 95 17.71 4.38 -8.22
N THR A 96 17.46 3.26 -8.87
CA THR A 96 17.56 1.91 -8.28
C THR A 96 18.80 1.14 -8.72
N THR A 97 19.37 1.48 -9.87
CA THR A 97 20.56 0.84 -10.44
C THR A 97 21.53 1.91 -10.94
N PRO A 98 22.82 1.58 -11.17
CA PRO A 98 23.76 2.51 -11.81
C PRO A 98 23.27 3.10 -13.15
N LEU A 99 22.43 2.35 -13.88
CA LEU A 99 21.85 2.76 -15.17
C LEU A 99 20.70 3.77 -15.04
N THR A 100 20.26 4.11 -13.83
CA THR A 100 19.16 5.03 -13.54
C THR A 100 19.59 6.20 -12.63
N SER A 101 20.90 6.42 -12.53
CA SER A 101 21.52 7.33 -11.55
C SER A 101 21.37 8.83 -11.86
N SER A 102 21.12 9.20 -13.12
CA SER A 102 20.83 10.58 -13.53
C SER A 102 19.36 10.77 -13.94
N PRO A 103 18.76 11.98 -13.78
CA PRO A 103 17.37 12.25 -14.18
C PRO A 103 17.03 11.79 -15.61
N LEU A 104 17.95 12.07 -16.56
CA LEU A 104 17.82 11.64 -17.96
C LEU A 104 17.79 10.11 -18.07
N SER A 105 18.71 9.42 -17.39
CA SER A 105 18.82 7.95 -17.42
C SER A 105 17.66 7.22 -16.72
N ARG A 106 16.99 7.84 -15.75
CA ARG A 106 15.75 7.29 -15.14
C ARG A 106 14.48 7.74 -15.87
N GLY A 107 14.59 8.69 -16.80
CA GLY A 107 13.53 9.07 -17.72
C GLY A 107 12.53 10.09 -17.18
N SER A 108 12.89 10.86 -16.14
CA SER A 108 12.05 11.95 -15.60
C SER A 108 12.06 13.21 -16.44
N LEU A 109 13.15 13.47 -17.15
CA LEU A 109 13.30 14.64 -18.02
C LEU A 109 12.87 14.35 -19.47
N PRO A 110 12.40 15.37 -20.20
CA PRO A 110 12.25 15.29 -21.65
C PRO A 110 13.58 14.97 -22.34
N PHE A 111 13.51 14.28 -23.48
CA PHE A 111 14.67 14.07 -24.36
C PHE A 111 14.76 15.20 -25.36
N ASP A 112 15.97 15.72 -25.59
CA ASP A 112 16.25 16.59 -26.73
C ASP A 112 16.50 15.76 -28.00
N ALA A 113 16.50 16.43 -29.16
CA ALA A 113 16.72 15.79 -30.45
C ALA A 113 18.10 15.11 -30.53
N ASP A 114 19.11 15.73 -29.93
CA ASP A 114 20.51 15.25 -29.94
C ASP A 114 20.67 13.94 -29.14
N TYR A 115 19.96 13.78 -28.01
CA TYR A 115 19.93 12.54 -27.24
C TYR A 115 19.29 11.39 -28.02
N LEU A 116 18.23 11.69 -28.78
CA LEU A 116 17.54 10.69 -29.61
C LEU A 116 18.40 10.24 -30.80
N GLU A 117 19.23 11.14 -31.35
CA GLU A 117 20.15 10.82 -32.45
C GLU A 117 21.42 10.08 -32.00
N GLY A 118 21.97 10.40 -30.82
CA GLY A 118 23.21 9.79 -30.29
C GLY A 118 23.02 8.41 -29.62
N SER A 119 21.79 8.03 -29.28
CA SER A 119 21.46 6.73 -28.71
C SER A 119 21.47 5.64 -29.79
N ALA A 120 22.56 4.88 -29.89
CA ALA A 120 22.76 3.81 -30.89
C ALA A 120 21.76 2.61 -30.84
N SER A 121 20.66 2.69 -30.10
CA SER A 121 19.53 1.73 -30.12
C SER A 121 18.29 2.27 -30.85
N THR A 122 18.49 3.15 -31.84
CA THR A 122 17.49 3.89 -32.63
C THR A 122 16.60 3.06 -33.56
N SER A 123 16.42 1.75 -33.36
CA SER A 123 15.50 0.98 -34.20
C SER A 123 14.01 1.13 -33.85
N GLN A 124 13.63 1.84 -32.77
CA GLN A 124 12.21 1.93 -32.35
C GLN A 124 11.74 3.32 -31.85
N LEU A 125 12.48 4.40 -32.13
CA LEU A 125 12.02 5.76 -31.82
C LEU A 125 11.15 6.28 -32.98
N ARG A 126 9.82 6.16 -32.85
CA ARG A 126 8.86 6.85 -33.73
C ARG A 126 8.02 7.84 -32.91
N GLY A 127 8.33 9.12 -33.04
CA GLY A 127 7.52 10.21 -32.48
C GLY A 127 7.61 10.35 -30.95
N SER A 128 6.83 11.29 -30.39
CA SER A 128 6.78 11.65 -28.97
C SER A 128 6.27 10.54 -28.03
N GLU A 129 6.06 9.33 -28.54
CA GLU A 129 5.71 8.13 -27.77
C GLU A 129 6.86 7.14 -27.85
N ILE A 130 7.57 6.95 -26.73
CA ILE A 130 8.63 5.94 -26.64
C ILE A 130 7.97 4.56 -26.60
N ILE A 131 8.03 3.85 -27.73
CA ILE A 131 7.73 2.42 -27.83
C ILE A 131 8.80 1.67 -27.04
N ILE A 132 8.43 1.35 -25.80
CA ILE A 132 8.83 0.22 -24.98
C ILE A 132 10.02 -0.63 -25.50
N ASP A 133 11.21 -0.49 -24.89
CA ASP A 133 12.11 -1.62 -24.67
C ASP A 133 12.99 -1.45 -23.39
N GLN A 134 13.43 -2.60 -22.90
CA GLN A 134 14.05 -2.96 -21.64
C GLN A 134 15.26 -2.12 -21.23
N TYR A 135 15.21 -1.58 -20.01
CA TYR A 135 16.38 -1.12 -19.24
C TYR A 135 17.30 -0.13 -19.97
N LEU A 136 16.84 0.48 -21.07
CA LEU A 136 17.55 1.58 -21.68
C LEU A 136 17.43 2.80 -20.76
N PRO A 137 18.55 3.46 -20.45
CA PRO A 137 18.53 4.76 -19.80
C PRO A 137 17.52 5.69 -20.48
N GLY A 138 16.53 6.18 -19.73
CA GLY A 138 15.47 7.06 -20.21
C GLY A 138 14.18 6.36 -20.65
N SER A 139 14.07 5.03 -20.53
CA SER A 139 12.84 4.33 -20.92
C SER A 139 11.59 4.84 -20.17
N ALA A 140 10.43 4.79 -20.81
CA ALA A 140 9.15 5.10 -20.14
C ALA A 140 8.88 4.16 -18.95
N ARG A 141 9.48 2.96 -18.96
CA ARG A 141 9.34 1.97 -17.88
C ARG A 141 10.08 2.36 -16.61
N THR A 142 11.32 2.84 -16.72
CA THR A 142 12.10 3.28 -15.54
C THR A 142 11.50 4.52 -14.90
N ALA A 143 10.85 5.38 -15.68
CA ALA A 143 10.15 6.56 -15.17
C ALA A 143 8.88 6.22 -14.37
N GLN A 144 8.34 5.01 -14.55
CA GLN A 144 7.21 4.46 -13.78
C GLN A 144 7.64 3.80 -12.47
N PHE A 145 8.94 3.69 -12.18
CA PHE A 145 9.37 3.17 -10.88
C PHE A 145 9.05 4.17 -9.77
N GLY A 146 8.60 3.68 -8.62
CA GLY A 146 8.36 4.49 -7.43
C GLY A 146 9.60 4.60 -6.55
N ALA A 147 9.62 5.56 -5.61
CA ALA A 147 10.57 5.56 -4.50
C ALA A 147 10.08 4.64 -3.37
N SER A 148 9.82 3.37 -3.69
CA SER A 148 9.23 2.37 -2.78
C SER A 148 10.23 1.28 -2.40
N GLY A 149 10.07 0.47 -1.37
CA GLY A 149 9.18 0.56 -0.21
C GLY A 149 9.91 -0.04 0.99
N LEU A 150 9.30 0.01 2.16
CA LEU A 150 9.91 -0.46 3.41
C LEU A 150 9.09 -1.55 4.09
N ALA A 151 9.78 -2.47 4.75
CA ALA A 151 9.18 -3.49 5.61
C ALA A 151 9.11 -2.98 7.05
N GLY A 152 7.90 -2.96 7.61
CA GLY A 152 7.65 -2.76 9.03
C GLY A 152 7.43 -4.11 9.73
N VAL A 153 8.07 -4.30 10.89
CA VAL A 153 7.98 -5.54 11.67
C VAL A 153 7.81 -5.18 13.15
N TRP A 154 6.73 -5.63 13.79
CA TRP A 154 6.59 -5.51 15.24
C TRP A 154 7.20 -6.73 15.92
N ALA A 155 8.48 -6.62 16.26
CA ALA A 155 9.20 -7.58 17.09
C ALA A 155 9.18 -7.13 18.55
N GLU A 156 9.27 -8.11 19.47
CA GLU A 156 9.35 -7.83 20.91
C GLU A 156 10.73 -7.27 21.28
N GLU A 157 11.75 -7.67 20.54
CA GLU A 157 13.15 -7.29 20.75
C GLU A 157 13.86 -7.06 19.41
N ASN A 158 14.94 -6.28 19.42
CA ASN A 158 15.80 -6.09 18.25
C ASN A 158 16.84 -7.23 18.14
N THR A 159 16.37 -8.47 18.15
CA THR A 159 17.17 -9.69 17.95
C THR A 159 16.73 -10.39 16.68
N ARG A 160 17.64 -11.13 16.03
CA ARG A 160 17.33 -11.88 14.81
C ARG A 160 16.15 -12.82 15.04
N GLU A 161 16.15 -13.52 16.15
CA GLU A 161 15.14 -14.50 16.53
C GLU A 161 13.77 -13.83 16.70
N SER A 162 13.69 -12.72 17.44
CA SER A 162 12.44 -11.99 17.67
C SER A 162 11.87 -11.42 16.37
N ILE A 163 12.73 -10.86 15.50
CA ILE A 163 12.33 -10.37 14.18
C ILE A 163 11.82 -11.50 13.29
N PHE A 164 12.53 -12.62 13.20
CA PHE A 164 12.07 -13.76 12.37
C PHE A 164 10.79 -14.39 12.91
N ASN A 165 10.60 -14.41 14.22
CA ASN A 165 9.35 -14.85 14.82
C ASN A 165 8.19 -13.89 14.48
N ALA A 166 8.44 -12.57 14.45
CA ALA A 166 7.47 -11.56 14.03
C ALA A 166 7.07 -11.72 12.55
N LEU A 167 8.05 -11.93 11.67
CA LEU A 167 7.83 -12.24 10.26
C LEU A 167 6.97 -13.51 10.10
N ARG A 168 7.28 -14.58 10.82
CA ARG A 168 6.51 -15.85 10.76
C ARG A 168 5.07 -15.71 11.25
N ARG A 169 4.83 -14.94 12.32
CA ARG A 169 3.47 -14.67 12.81
C ARG A 169 2.72 -13.64 11.96
N LYS A 170 3.42 -12.96 11.04
CA LYS A 170 2.89 -11.97 10.08
C LYS A 170 2.49 -10.65 10.73
N GLU A 171 3.09 -10.32 11.87
CA GLU A 171 2.87 -9.04 12.55
C GLU A 171 3.73 -7.95 11.89
N THR A 172 3.39 -7.68 10.64
CA THR A 172 4.18 -6.93 9.67
C THR A 172 3.29 -6.00 8.88
N PHE A 173 3.91 -5.00 8.26
CA PHE A 173 3.25 -4.07 7.37
C PHE A 173 4.22 -3.61 6.28
N GLY A 174 3.69 -3.14 5.16
CA GLY A 174 4.48 -2.49 4.10
C GLY A 174 4.21 -1.00 4.06
N THR A 175 5.21 -0.20 3.68
CA THR A 175 5.02 1.23 3.34
C THR A 175 5.55 1.50 1.93
N SER A 176 4.94 2.45 1.23
CA SER A 176 5.32 2.81 -0.14
C SER A 176 6.58 3.67 -0.24
N GLY A 177 7.20 4.05 0.88
CA GLY A 177 8.40 4.88 0.92
C GLY A 177 8.64 5.43 2.32
N ASN A 178 7.72 6.26 2.81
CA ASN A 178 7.80 6.90 4.13
C ASN A 178 7.70 5.88 5.28
N ARG A 179 8.33 6.18 6.42
CA ARG A 179 8.35 5.34 7.64
C ARG A 179 7.07 5.49 8.49
N ILE A 180 5.90 5.43 7.83
CA ILE A 180 4.60 5.41 8.51
C ILE A 180 4.53 4.19 9.43
N LYS A 181 4.19 4.39 10.70
CA LYS A 181 3.99 3.28 11.65
C LYS A 181 2.51 2.94 11.69
N VAL A 182 2.18 1.65 11.63
CA VAL A 182 0.80 1.17 11.68
C VAL A 182 0.65 0.04 12.69
N ARG A 183 -0.35 0.13 13.55
CA ARG A 183 -0.83 -0.94 14.42
C ARG A 183 -2.29 -1.22 14.13
N PHE A 184 -2.62 -2.50 14.07
CA PHE A 184 -3.98 -2.97 13.82
C PHE A 184 -4.27 -4.16 14.72
N PHE A 185 -5.35 -4.08 15.48
CA PHE A 185 -5.81 -5.12 16.39
C PHE A 185 -7.30 -5.38 16.16
N GLY A 186 -7.74 -6.63 16.35
CA GLY A 186 -9.14 -7.04 16.29
C GLY A 186 -9.54 -7.84 17.51
N GLY A 187 -10.75 -7.64 18.03
CA GLY A 187 -11.25 -8.37 19.19
C GLY A 187 -12.66 -7.93 19.59
N PHE A 188 -13.36 -8.76 20.37
CA PHE A 188 -14.76 -8.51 20.74
C PHE A 188 -14.93 -7.55 21.93
N THR A 189 -13.87 -7.33 22.72
CA THR A 189 -13.88 -6.43 23.89
C THR A 189 -13.00 -5.18 23.71
N LEU A 190 -12.50 -4.94 22.48
CA LEU A 190 -11.62 -3.79 22.21
C LEU A 190 -12.33 -2.44 22.31
N LYS A 191 -13.66 -2.39 22.19
CA LYS A 191 -14.45 -1.15 22.40
C LYS A 191 -14.24 -0.50 23.76
N ASP A 192 -13.85 -1.29 24.76
CA ASP A 192 -13.65 -0.85 26.14
C ASP A 192 -12.19 -0.43 26.42
N VAL A 193 -11.34 -0.37 25.39
CA VAL A 193 -9.96 0.10 25.50
C VAL A 193 -9.91 1.61 25.33
N ASP A 194 -9.35 2.31 26.32
CA ASP A 194 -9.09 3.74 26.20
C ASP A 194 -7.92 4.01 25.25
N LEU A 195 -8.20 4.66 24.13
CA LEU A 195 -7.21 5.05 23.12
C LEU A 195 -6.19 6.09 23.62
N ASN A 196 -6.45 6.76 24.75
CA ASN A 196 -5.52 7.73 25.34
C ASN A 196 -4.68 7.16 26.47
N SER A 197 -4.86 5.88 26.81
CA SER A 197 -4.08 5.20 27.83
C SER A 197 -2.63 4.98 27.37
N ASP A 198 -1.66 5.22 28.25
CA ASP A 198 -0.25 4.87 28.00
C ASP A 198 -0.07 3.36 27.78
N ASP A 199 -0.90 2.54 28.45
CA ASP A 199 -0.96 1.08 28.27
C ASP A 199 -1.77 0.60 27.03
N LEU A 200 -2.11 1.47 26.07
CA LEU A 200 -2.97 1.13 24.92
C LEU A 200 -2.52 -0.16 24.22
N VAL A 201 -1.23 -0.25 23.88
CA VAL A 201 -0.67 -1.42 23.17
C VAL A 201 -0.80 -2.69 24.00
N LYS A 202 -0.46 -2.63 25.30
CA LYS A 202 -0.53 -3.76 26.21
C LYS A 202 -1.97 -4.27 26.32
N LYS A 203 -2.93 -3.38 26.56
CA LYS A 203 -4.36 -3.72 26.64
C LYS A 203 -4.89 -4.30 25.33
N ALA A 204 -4.41 -3.81 24.18
CA ALA A 204 -4.80 -4.33 22.87
C ALA A 204 -4.30 -5.77 22.64
N TYR A 205 -3.08 -6.12 23.06
CA TYR A 205 -2.59 -7.51 23.04
C TYR A 205 -3.31 -8.41 24.04
N GLU A 206 -3.73 -7.90 25.19
CA GLU A 206 -4.47 -8.68 26.20
C GLU A 206 -5.91 -8.99 25.76
N LYS A 207 -6.56 -8.07 25.05
CA LYS A 207 -8.00 -8.13 24.72
C LYS A 207 -8.32 -8.51 23.27
N GLY A 208 -7.30 -8.71 22.43
CA GLY A 208 -7.51 -8.97 21.01
C GLY A 208 -6.30 -9.62 20.36
N VAL A 209 -6.35 -9.71 19.03
CA VAL A 209 -5.28 -10.28 18.20
C VAL A 209 -4.67 -9.18 17.33
N PRO A 210 -3.34 -9.19 17.11
CA PRO A 210 -2.68 -8.23 16.24
C PRO A 210 -2.87 -8.61 14.76
N MET A 211 -2.55 -7.67 13.86
CA MET A 211 -2.43 -7.92 12.42
C MET A 211 -1.60 -9.17 12.11
N GLY A 212 -2.05 -9.94 11.11
CA GLY A 212 -1.46 -11.23 10.75
C GLY A 212 -2.06 -12.43 11.47
N ALA A 213 -2.90 -12.23 12.49
CA ALA A 213 -3.53 -13.30 13.26
C ALA A 213 -4.95 -13.68 12.76
N ASP A 214 -5.44 -14.80 13.28
CA ASP A 214 -6.82 -15.25 13.14
C ASP A 214 -7.63 -14.74 14.35
N LEU A 215 -8.71 -14.00 14.12
CA LEU A 215 -9.74 -13.67 15.10
C LEU A 215 -10.83 -14.73 15.05
N ILE A 216 -10.87 -15.61 16.05
CA ILE A 216 -11.84 -16.71 16.13
C ILE A 216 -13.16 -16.17 16.68
N SER A 217 -14.28 -16.49 16.03
CA SER A 217 -15.60 -15.99 16.40
C SER A 217 -16.00 -16.38 17.83
N GLU A 218 -16.42 -15.40 18.63
CA GLU A 218 -16.99 -15.60 19.97
C GLU A 218 -18.49 -15.25 19.95
N GLY A 219 -19.33 -16.27 19.81
CA GLY A 219 -20.79 -16.09 19.81
C GLY A 219 -21.32 -15.27 18.62
N ASN A 220 -22.01 -14.18 18.92
CA ASN A 220 -22.70 -13.34 17.93
C ASN A 220 -22.15 -11.91 17.86
N GLU A 221 -21.04 -11.62 18.55
CA GLU A 221 -20.55 -10.25 18.67
C GLU A 221 -19.81 -9.80 17.40
N SER A 222 -20.05 -8.55 16.98
CA SER A 222 -19.29 -7.94 15.90
C SER A 222 -17.88 -7.59 16.41
N PRO A 223 -16.82 -7.88 15.64
CA PRO A 223 -15.47 -7.53 16.05
C PRO A 223 -15.27 -6.01 16.05
N HIS A 224 -14.55 -5.54 17.06
CA HIS A 224 -14.05 -4.18 17.14
C HIS A 224 -12.57 -4.16 16.75
N PHE A 225 -12.16 -3.08 16.10
CA PHE A 225 -10.81 -2.95 15.57
C PHE A 225 -10.16 -1.67 16.06
N ILE A 226 -9.01 -1.78 16.71
CA ILE A 226 -8.14 -0.63 16.98
C ILE A 226 -7.27 -0.42 15.74
N VAL A 227 -7.38 0.77 15.14
CA VAL A 227 -6.52 1.22 14.05
C VAL A 227 -5.73 2.41 14.54
N TRP A 228 -4.41 2.33 14.49
CA TRP A 228 -3.52 3.40 14.94
C TRP A 228 -2.36 3.58 13.96
N ALA A 229 -2.19 4.82 13.48
CA ALA A 229 -1.06 5.18 12.64
C ALA A 229 -0.39 6.47 13.10
N GLN A 230 0.92 6.54 12.84
CA GLN A 230 1.75 7.72 13.05
C GLN A 230 2.54 8.00 11.77
N ARG A 231 2.60 9.27 11.36
CA ARG A 231 3.35 9.69 10.17
C ARG A 231 4.86 9.50 10.36
N ASP A 232 5.60 9.48 9.24
CA ASP A 232 7.04 9.71 9.28
C ASP A 232 7.32 11.16 9.72
N SER A 233 8.32 11.39 10.56
CA SER A 233 8.76 12.74 10.96
C SER A 233 9.12 13.63 9.76
N TYR A 234 9.62 13.02 8.67
CA TYR A 234 9.97 13.71 7.43
C TYR A 234 8.92 13.58 6.32
N GLY A 235 7.86 12.78 6.54
CA GLY A 235 6.79 12.55 5.56
C GLY A 235 5.77 13.68 5.51
N ALA A 236 4.65 13.47 4.80
CA ALA A 236 3.50 14.37 4.89
C ALA A 236 2.63 14.02 6.10
N PRO A 237 1.76 14.94 6.58
CA PRO A 237 0.74 14.61 7.56
C PRO A 237 -0.23 13.52 7.07
N LEU A 238 -0.75 12.70 7.97
CA LEU A 238 -1.76 11.69 7.66
C LEU A 238 -3.07 12.35 7.21
N GLN A 239 -3.65 11.88 6.11
CA GLN A 239 -4.95 12.31 5.61
C GLN A 239 -6.08 11.48 6.25
N ARG A 240 -6.00 10.15 6.14
CA ARG A 240 -7.07 9.24 6.57
C ARG A 240 -6.57 7.82 6.86
N LEU A 241 -7.35 7.09 7.65
CA LEU A 241 -7.21 5.66 7.86
C LEU A 241 -8.34 4.94 7.15
N GLN A 242 -8.02 3.81 6.53
CA GLN A 242 -8.99 2.95 5.86
C GLN A 242 -8.89 1.53 6.38
N VAL A 243 -10.03 0.85 6.47
CA VAL A 243 -10.11 -0.61 6.63
C VAL A 243 -10.68 -1.19 5.34
N ILE A 244 -9.95 -2.12 4.75
CA ILE A 244 -10.38 -2.87 3.58
C ILE A 244 -10.87 -4.22 4.07
N LYS A 245 -12.15 -4.50 3.83
CA LYS A 245 -12.81 -5.76 4.12
C LYS A 245 -12.94 -6.58 2.85
N GLY A 246 -12.60 -7.86 2.91
CA GLY A 246 -12.99 -8.85 1.91
C GLY A 246 -13.73 -10.00 2.58
N TRP A 247 -14.79 -10.50 1.95
CA TRP A 247 -15.60 -11.60 2.47
C TRP A 247 -16.14 -12.47 1.33
N TYR A 248 -16.60 -13.67 1.68
CA TYR A 248 -17.32 -14.52 0.75
C TYR A 248 -18.83 -14.32 0.92
N ASP A 249 -19.53 -13.92 -0.14
CA ASP A 249 -20.97 -13.74 -0.11
C ASP A 249 -21.70 -15.10 -0.07
N HIS A 250 -22.64 -15.24 0.86
CA HIS A 250 -23.52 -16.41 0.95
C HIS A 250 -24.84 -16.21 0.19
N GLY A 251 -25.01 -15.07 -0.48
CA GLY A 251 -26.08 -14.80 -1.42
C GLY A 251 -26.10 -15.73 -2.63
N PRO A 252 -27.09 -15.57 -3.53
CA PRO A 252 -27.30 -16.48 -4.66
C PRO A 252 -26.11 -16.55 -5.62
N ASP A 253 -25.36 -15.44 -5.75
CA ASP A 253 -24.23 -15.32 -6.67
C ASP A 253 -22.95 -15.97 -6.15
N LYS A 254 -22.87 -16.26 -4.83
CA LYS A 254 -21.78 -17.00 -4.18
C LYS A 254 -20.37 -16.49 -4.57
N GLU A 255 -20.21 -15.18 -4.61
CA GLU A 255 -19.00 -14.50 -5.05
C GLU A 255 -18.21 -13.90 -3.88
N THR A 256 -16.92 -13.63 -4.08
CA THR A 256 -16.15 -12.83 -3.14
C THR A 256 -16.47 -11.35 -3.32
N LYS A 257 -16.66 -10.64 -2.20
CA LYS A 257 -16.93 -9.21 -2.18
C LYS A 257 -15.85 -8.47 -1.40
N GLU A 258 -15.69 -7.20 -1.74
CA GLU A 258 -14.79 -6.28 -1.05
C GLU A 258 -15.47 -4.93 -0.81
N LYS A 259 -15.03 -4.24 0.24
CA LYS A 259 -15.44 -2.87 0.54
C LYS A 259 -14.33 -2.14 1.28
N VAL A 260 -14.12 -0.89 0.89
CA VAL A 260 -13.20 0.04 1.57
C VAL A 260 -14.02 0.95 2.48
N TYR A 261 -13.61 1.09 3.72
CA TYR A 261 -14.19 2.02 4.69
C TYR A 261 -13.13 3.02 5.10
N ASP A 262 -13.41 4.31 4.99
CA ASP A 262 -12.66 5.31 5.76
C ASP A 262 -13.11 5.20 7.22
N VAL A 263 -12.17 5.08 8.14
CA VAL A 263 -12.45 4.83 9.58
C VAL A 263 -11.97 5.96 10.50
N ALA A 264 -11.08 6.82 10.00
CA ALA A 264 -10.69 8.05 10.66
C ALA A 264 -10.25 9.08 9.61
N CYS A 265 -10.65 10.33 9.81
CA CYS A 265 -10.28 11.47 8.97
C CYS A 265 -9.42 12.44 9.78
N SER A 266 -8.48 13.10 9.11
CA SER A 266 -7.74 14.23 9.69
C SER A 266 -8.59 15.51 9.76
N ASP A 267 -8.02 16.57 10.35
CA ASP A 267 -8.57 17.93 10.36
C ASP A 267 -9.98 18.05 11.02
N GLY A 268 -10.32 17.12 11.92
CA GLY A 268 -11.63 17.09 12.59
C GLY A 268 -12.80 16.71 11.67
N LEU A 269 -12.50 16.30 10.44
CA LEU A 269 -13.50 15.79 9.50
C LEU A 269 -14.10 14.48 10.03
N LYS A 270 -15.32 14.18 9.59
CA LYS A 270 -16.05 12.99 10.01
C LYS A 270 -16.36 12.12 8.80
N VAL A 271 -16.21 10.82 8.97
CA VAL A 271 -16.63 9.82 7.98
C VAL A 271 -18.14 9.98 7.76
N ASP A 272 -18.55 10.08 6.51
CA ASP A 272 -19.96 10.03 6.14
C ASP A 272 -20.50 8.61 6.40
N PRO A 273 -21.53 8.44 7.25
CA PRO A 273 -22.04 7.12 7.62
C PRO A 273 -22.71 6.37 6.47
N LYS A 274 -23.10 7.05 5.38
CA LYS A 274 -23.74 6.43 4.21
C LYS A 274 -22.73 5.97 3.18
N THR A 275 -21.73 6.82 2.90
CA THR A 275 -20.72 6.53 1.87
C THR A 275 -19.48 5.85 2.45
N HIS A 276 -19.28 5.93 3.76
CA HIS A 276 -18.07 5.50 4.47
C HIS A 276 -16.80 6.15 3.90
N ARG A 277 -16.90 7.42 3.52
CA ARG A 277 -15.80 8.23 3.01
C ARG A 277 -15.58 9.45 3.87
N CYS A 278 -14.32 9.81 4.06
CA CYS A 278 -13.90 11.10 4.55
C CYS A 278 -14.13 12.15 3.46
N PRO A 279 -14.65 13.34 3.81
CA PRO A 279 -14.56 14.51 2.95
C PRO A 279 -13.11 14.85 2.59
N GLU A 280 -12.92 15.60 1.52
CA GLU A 280 -11.60 16.11 1.16
C GLU A 280 -11.10 17.13 2.19
N ASN A 281 -9.86 16.94 2.65
CA ASN A 281 -9.22 17.86 3.60
C ASN A 281 -8.53 19.05 2.93
N ASN A 282 -8.63 19.15 1.60
CA ASN A 282 -8.09 20.24 0.78
C ASN A 282 -6.56 20.41 0.90
N ALA A 283 -5.83 19.33 1.21
CA ALA A 283 -4.37 19.36 1.18
C ALA A 283 -3.84 19.69 -0.23
N LYS A 284 -2.82 20.55 -0.30
CA LYS A 284 -2.27 21.05 -1.58
C LYS A 284 -0.77 20.87 -1.64
N VAL A 285 -0.26 20.69 -2.85
CA VAL A 285 1.17 20.67 -3.19
C VAL A 285 1.47 21.84 -4.13
N ASN A 286 2.46 22.65 -3.81
CA ASN A 286 3.00 23.64 -4.72
C ASN A 286 4.02 22.99 -5.65
N LEU A 287 3.68 22.81 -6.93
CA LEU A 287 4.57 22.14 -7.89
C LEU A 287 5.81 22.95 -8.29
N LYS A 288 5.96 24.21 -7.83
CA LYS A 288 7.14 25.04 -8.11
C LYS A 288 8.29 24.78 -7.14
N ASP A 289 7.96 24.46 -5.88
CA ASP A 289 8.94 24.33 -4.79
C ASP A 289 8.68 23.10 -3.90
N CYS A 290 7.65 22.31 -4.22
CA CYS A 290 7.21 21.12 -3.49
C CYS A 290 6.80 21.35 -2.03
N SER A 291 6.53 22.59 -1.63
CA SER A 291 5.89 22.87 -0.35
C SER A 291 4.46 22.31 -0.31
N ILE A 292 4.05 21.80 0.86
CA ILE A 292 2.72 21.24 1.10
C ILE A 292 1.94 22.12 2.09
N SER A 293 0.61 22.05 2.05
CA SER A 293 -0.24 22.73 3.04
C SER A 293 -0.17 22.05 4.41
N ASN A 294 -0.57 22.79 5.46
CA ASN A 294 -0.49 22.35 6.86
C ASN A 294 -1.65 21.42 7.30
N ASN A 295 -2.48 20.94 6.37
CA ASN A 295 -3.59 20.03 6.67
C ASN A 295 -3.06 18.66 7.11
N GLY A 296 -3.91 17.88 7.75
CA GLY A 296 -3.65 16.49 8.14
C GLY A 296 -3.33 16.33 9.62
N ALA A 297 -2.88 15.14 10.00
CA ALA A 297 -2.59 14.79 11.39
C ALA A 297 -1.22 14.10 11.56
N SER A 298 -0.58 14.30 12.71
CA SER A 298 0.64 13.55 13.05
C SER A 298 0.34 12.12 13.53
N GLU A 299 -0.85 11.92 14.08
CA GLU A 299 -1.35 10.66 14.58
C GLU A 299 -2.84 10.55 14.27
N LEU A 300 -3.28 9.37 13.84
CA LEU A 300 -4.70 9.01 13.76
C LEU A 300 -4.88 7.69 14.52
N LYS A 301 -5.86 7.66 15.43
CA LYS A 301 -6.24 6.46 16.19
C LYS A 301 -7.75 6.39 16.32
N THR A 302 -8.31 5.20 16.16
CA THR A 302 -9.76 4.98 16.25
C THR A 302 -10.07 3.55 16.68
N ILE A 303 -11.26 3.35 17.25
CA ILE A 303 -11.89 2.05 17.37
C ILE A 303 -13.02 2.01 16.36
N TRP A 304 -12.96 1.05 15.44
CA TRP A 304 -13.93 0.87 14.38
C TRP A 304 -14.67 -0.46 14.54
N THR A 305 -15.96 -0.46 14.25
CA THR A 305 -16.80 -1.66 14.21
C THR A 305 -17.30 -1.81 12.79
N ASP A 306 -17.25 -3.03 12.25
CA ASP A 306 -17.75 -3.30 10.91
C ASP A 306 -19.28 -3.12 10.85
N PRO A 307 -19.79 -2.09 10.13
CA PRO A 307 -21.22 -1.80 10.08
C PRO A 307 -21.99 -2.85 9.26
N ASP A 308 -21.29 -3.54 8.35
CA ASP A 308 -21.86 -4.56 7.47
C ASP A 308 -21.39 -5.97 7.92
N PHE A 309 -21.13 -6.14 9.22
CA PHE A 309 -20.73 -7.41 9.77
C PHE A 309 -21.86 -8.44 9.65
N GLU A 310 -21.53 -9.58 9.04
CA GLU A 310 -22.44 -10.71 8.92
C GLU A 310 -21.91 -11.88 9.73
N LYS A 311 -22.70 -12.33 10.71
CA LYS A 311 -22.35 -13.50 11.52
C LYS A 311 -22.23 -14.73 10.62
N GLY A 312 -21.20 -15.54 10.86
CA GLY A 312 -21.02 -16.80 10.13
C GLY A 312 -20.46 -16.60 8.72
N VAL A 313 -19.91 -15.41 8.44
CA VAL A 313 -19.23 -15.11 7.19
C VAL A 313 -17.76 -14.89 7.47
N GLU A 314 -16.91 -15.81 7.00
CA GLU A 314 -15.46 -15.63 7.05
C GLU A 314 -15.05 -14.40 6.23
N SER A 315 -14.16 -13.61 6.80
CA SER A 315 -13.72 -12.34 6.22
C SER A 315 -12.27 -12.05 6.58
N PHE A 316 -11.62 -11.20 5.80
CA PHE A 316 -10.36 -10.58 6.17
C PHE A 316 -10.51 -9.07 6.25
N TYR A 317 -9.69 -8.45 7.10
CA TYR A 317 -9.60 -7.01 7.26
C TYR A 317 -8.14 -6.63 7.23
N TYR A 318 -7.78 -5.60 6.48
CA TYR A 318 -6.47 -4.97 6.63
C TYR A 318 -6.60 -3.45 6.55
N VAL A 319 -5.59 -2.77 7.07
CA VAL A 319 -5.57 -1.31 7.14
C VAL A 319 -4.79 -0.75 5.97
N ARG A 320 -5.30 0.32 5.36
CA ARG A 320 -4.53 1.22 4.50
C ARG A 320 -4.49 2.61 5.13
N VAL A 321 -3.29 3.15 5.27
CA VAL A 321 -3.06 4.52 5.78
C VAL A 321 -2.71 5.40 4.61
N LEU A 322 -3.28 6.59 4.52
CA LEU A 322 -2.97 7.56 3.47
C LEU A 322 -2.42 8.84 4.09
N GLU A 323 -1.26 9.30 3.62
CA GLU A 323 -0.74 10.64 3.87
C GLU A 323 -1.42 11.67 2.95
N ASN A 324 -1.20 12.96 3.21
CA ASN A 324 -1.48 14.01 2.25
C ASN A 324 -0.54 13.91 1.04
N PRO A 325 -0.95 14.42 -0.15
CA PRO A 325 -0.10 14.35 -1.33
C PRO A 325 1.18 15.16 -1.16
N THR A 326 2.26 14.68 -1.78
CA THR A 326 3.56 15.36 -1.92
C THR A 326 3.98 15.39 -3.39
N CYS A 327 5.04 16.12 -3.72
CA CYS A 327 5.70 15.97 -5.01
C CYS A 327 6.25 14.55 -5.15
N ARG A 328 6.02 13.95 -6.31
CA ARG A 328 6.74 12.76 -6.75
C ARG A 328 8.18 13.14 -7.17
N TRP A 329 9.10 12.21 -7.14
CA TRP A 329 10.51 12.37 -7.49
C TRP A 329 10.73 12.93 -8.90
N THR A 330 9.78 12.65 -9.80
CA THR A 330 9.72 13.23 -11.15
C THR A 330 9.60 14.75 -11.13
N THR A 331 8.84 15.31 -10.19
CA THR A 331 8.73 16.75 -9.99
C THR A 331 9.97 17.33 -9.32
N TRP A 332 10.57 16.62 -8.37
CA TRP A 332 11.84 17.02 -7.78
C TRP A 332 12.98 17.09 -8.79
N ASP A 333 13.10 16.09 -9.66
CA ASP A 333 14.07 16.09 -10.76
C ASP A 333 13.87 17.26 -11.72
N ALA A 334 12.61 17.57 -12.07
CA ALA A 334 12.25 18.68 -12.93
C ALA A 334 12.67 20.03 -12.33
N ILE A 335 12.33 20.28 -11.04
CA ILE A 335 12.73 21.49 -10.32
C ILE A 335 14.25 21.63 -10.27
N ARG A 336 14.97 20.56 -9.91
CA ARG A 336 16.44 20.56 -9.81
C ARG A 336 17.14 20.80 -11.14
N SER A 337 16.54 20.34 -12.23
CA SER A 337 17.11 20.44 -13.56
C SER A 337 16.70 21.71 -14.30
N GLY A 338 15.78 22.51 -13.74
CA GLY A 338 15.21 23.68 -14.42
C GLY A 338 14.41 23.32 -15.68
N ALA A 339 13.85 22.11 -15.73
CA ALA A 339 13.14 21.56 -16.89
C ALA A 339 11.69 21.18 -16.51
N PRO A 340 10.75 21.10 -17.47
CA PRO A 340 9.41 20.59 -17.17
C PRO A 340 9.43 19.08 -16.90
N VAL A 341 8.46 18.60 -16.13
CA VAL A 341 8.23 17.15 -15.99
C VAL A 341 7.88 16.56 -17.35
N ARG A 342 8.46 15.40 -17.68
CA ARG A 342 8.14 14.69 -18.91
C ARG A 342 6.63 14.38 -19.00
N PRO A 343 5.97 14.65 -20.14
CA PRO A 343 4.55 14.37 -20.32
C PRO A 343 4.18 12.91 -20.01
N GLY A 344 3.03 12.70 -19.37
CA GLY A 344 2.51 11.38 -19.00
C GLY A 344 3.05 10.81 -17.68
N LEU A 345 3.97 11.50 -17.00
CA LEU A 345 4.42 11.12 -15.66
C LEU A 345 3.56 11.78 -14.57
N GLN A 346 3.39 11.07 -13.47
CA GLN A 346 2.74 11.61 -12.27
C GLN A 346 3.62 12.71 -11.66
N VAL A 347 3.00 13.80 -11.23
CA VAL A 347 3.68 14.97 -10.62
C VAL A 347 3.57 14.98 -9.10
N THR A 348 2.58 14.27 -8.56
CA THR A 348 2.37 14.10 -7.12
C THR A 348 2.20 12.63 -6.80
N ILE A 349 2.45 12.29 -5.54
CA ILE A 349 2.22 10.95 -5.00
C ILE A 349 1.52 11.07 -3.64
N GLN A 350 0.76 10.04 -3.27
CA GLN A 350 0.13 9.93 -1.96
C GLN A 350 0.66 8.67 -1.27
N GLU A 351 1.69 8.87 -0.47
CA GLU A 351 2.36 7.84 0.32
C GLU A 351 1.38 7.15 1.28
N ARG A 352 1.65 5.88 1.53
CA ARG A 352 0.71 4.99 2.22
C ARG A 352 1.38 3.79 2.87
N ALA A 353 0.65 3.16 3.77
CA ALA A 353 1.05 1.93 4.43
C ALA A 353 -0.09 0.91 4.44
N TRP A 354 0.27 -0.38 4.49
CA TRP A 354 -0.66 -1.51 4.52
C TRP A 354 -0.31 -2.48 5.63
N SER A 355 -1.25 -2.73 6.56
CA SER A 355 -1.06 -3.75 7.60
C SER A 355 -1.26 -5.15 7.03
N SER A 356 -0.62 -6.17 7.62
CA SER A 356 -1.07 -7.54 7.41
C SER A 356 -2.56 -7.72 7.72
N PRO A 357 -3.27 -8.67 7.08
CA PRO A 357 -4.66 -8.92 7.36
C PRO A 357 -4.90 -9.59 8.71
N ILE A 358 -6.00 -9.23 9.38
CA ILE A 358 -6.64 -10.05 10.41
C ILE A 358 -7.74 -10.87 9.75
N TRP A 359 -7.76 -12.17 10.01
CA TRP A 359 -8.74 -13.09 9.46
C TRP A 359 -9.84 -13.38 10.49
N TYR A 360 -11.07 -12.97 10.24
CA TYR A 360 -12.21 -13.41 11.03
C TYR A 360 -12.61 -14.83 10.60
N LYS A 361 -12.59 -15.77 11.56
CA LYS A 361 -12.89 -17.18 11.33
C LYS A 361 -14.03 -17.65 12.19
N ILE A 362 -14.86 -18.48 11.61
CA ILE A 362 -15.95 -19.13 12.32
C ILE A 362 -15.36 -20.26 13.16
N ASN A 363 -15.77 -20.31 14.42
CA ASN A 363 -15.44 -21.41 15.31
C ASN A 363 -16.26 -22.65 14.91
N ASN A 364 -15.62 -23.59 14.22
CA ASN A 364 -16.20 -24.87 13.86
C ASN A 364 -15.89 -25.87 14.99
N ASN A 365 -16.50 -25.68 16.16
CA ASN A 365 -16.50 -26.68 17.24
C ASN A 365 -17.37 -27.87 16.87
#